data_AF-A0A7S0V4Z5-F1
#
_entry.id   AF-A0A7S0V4Z5-F1
#
_cell.length_a   1.000
_cell.length_b   1.000
_cell.length_c   1.000
_cell.angle_alpha   90.00
_cell.angle_beta   90.00
_cell.angle_gamma   90.00
#
_symmetry.space_group_name_H-M   'P 1'
#
loop_
_entity.id
_entity.type
_entity.pdbx_description
1 polymer ?
#
loop_
_entity_poly.entity_id
_entity_poly.type
_entity_poly.pdbx_seq_one_letter_code
_entity_poly.pdbx_strand_id
1 'polypeptide(L)'
;RERNQDSRFGVLLVAAGVELLGGNGSERGSENEKKKKKRKREEEEENNSNNNSNNNNLLNDKAGAQGKDNVAHAASSSSTSGQLPAVSAFIAHLRALSTNALDAELRALDILLGSKSEAADVRKMATLLDVLNRRVTEGSDFELAAAVIGVLVERQGEVLMEVPELRKKLTVVRKSLAAAWARLDDLLQNVRCMTAFFADLQG
;
A
#
# COMPACT_ATOMS: atom_id res chain seq x y z
N ARG A 1 -18.22 -22.82 34.35
CA ARG A 1 -16.76 -22.56 34.28
C ARG A 1 -16.41 -22.54 32.80
N GLU A 2 -16.81 -21.48 32.09
CA GLU A 2 -16.90 -21.44 30.62
C GLU A 2 -16.61 -20.03 30.08
N ARG A 3 -16.43 -19.94 28.75
CA ARG A 3 -16.12 -18.75 27.95
C ARG A 3 -14.72 -18.15 28.16
N ASN A 4 -13.79 -18.55 27.30
CA ASN A 4 -12.70 -17.69 26.80
C ASN A 4 -12.21 -18.24 25.44
N GLN A 5 -12.95 -17.97 24.35
CA GLN A 5 -12.52 -18.28 22.99
C GLN A 5 -12.48 -17.05 22.07
N ASP A 6 -13.32 -16.05 22.31
CA ASP A 6 -13.50 -14.90 21.41
C ASP A 6 -12.28 -13.99 21.33
N SER A 7 -11.41 -14.02 22.34
CA SER A 7 -10.17 -13.21 22.39
C SER A 7 -9.09 -13.64 21.38
N ARG A 8 -9.26 -14.75 20.65
CA ARG A 8 -8.21 -15.30 19.77
C ARG A 8 -8.10 -14.61 18.40
N PHE A 9 -9.17 -14.03 17.87
CA PHE A 9 -9.14 -13.41 16.53
C PHE A 9 -8.25 -12.17 16.45
N GLY A 10 -8.31 -11.27 17.45
CA GLY A 10 -7.43 -10.09 17.49
C GLY A 10 -5.95 -10.44 17.60
N VAL A 11 -5.61 -11.45 18.41
CA VAL A 11 -4.23 -11.92 18.57
C VAL A 11 -3.71 -12.61 17.29
N LEU A 12 -4.55 -13.38 16.59
CA LEU A 12 -4.13 -14.07 15.36
C LEU A 12 -3.73 -13.07 14.26
N LEU A 13 -4.46 -11.97 14.10
CA LEU A 13 -4.17 -10.97 13.06
C LEU A 13 -2.82 -10.24 13.30
N VAL A 14 -2.45 -10.05 14.57
CA VAL A 14 -1.14 -9.48 14.95
C VAL A 14 -0.03 -10.53 14.83
N ALA A 15 -0.25 -11.76 15.31
CA ALA A 15 0.76 -12.83 15.26
C ALA A 15 1.11 -13.23 13.82
N ALA A 16 0.11 -13.51 12.98
CA ALA A 16 0.32 -13.87 11.57
C ALA A 16 0.99 -12.72 10.77
N GLY A 17 0.73 -11.46 11.13
CA GLY A 17 1.36 -10.28 10.54
C GLY A 17 2.80 -10.01 10.99
N VAL A 18 3.32 -10.78 11.96
CA VAL A 18 4.65 -10.64 12.57
C VAL A 18 5.54 -11.87 12.31
N GLU A 19 5.02 -13.08 12.52
CA GLU A 19 5.84 -14.31 12.49
C GLU A 19 6.26 -14.75 11.09
N LEU A 20 5.49 -14.43 10.03
CA LEU A 20 5.78 -14.84 8.65
C LEU A 20 7.04 -14.21 8.01
N LEU A 21 7.74 -13.30 8.69
CA LEU A 21 8.97 -12.65 8.20
C LEU A 21 10.09 -12.58 9.26
N GLY A 22 9.99 -13.32 10.36
CA GLY A 22 10.87 -13.25 11.53
C GLY A 22 12.17 -14.07 11.47
N GLY A 23 12.79 -14.26 10.30
CA GLY A 23 13.92 -15.18 10.11
C GLY A 23 15.20 -14.52 9.61
N ASN A 24 15.98 -13.86 10.47
CA ASN A 24 17.23 -13.23 10.06
C ASN A 24 18.36 -13.35 11.09
N GLY A 25 19.25 -14.33 10.87
CA GLY A 25 20.54 -14.44 11.52
C GLY A 25 21.21 -15.80 11.25
N SER A 26 22.53 -15.97 11.34
CA SER A 26 23.66 -15.03 11.42
C SER A 26 24.94 -15.86 11.61
N GLU A 27 25.37 -16.60 10.58
CA GLU A 27 26.69 -17.26 10.56
C GLU A 27 27.44 -16.79 9.31
N ARG A 28 28.49 -15.97 9.41
CA ARG A 28 29.86 -16.26 9.91
C ARG A 28 30.64 -17.30 9.09
N GLY A 29 30.98 -16.91 7.87
CA GLY A 29 32.40 -16.61 7.56
C GLY A 29 33.24 -17.71 6.91
N SER A 30 33.62 -17.46 5.64
CA SER A 30 34.83 -18.02 5.04
C SER A 30 35.25 -17.17 3.82
N GLU A 31 36.26 -16.29 3.96
CA GLU A 31 36.83 -15.61 2.79
C GLU A 31 38.35 -15.40 2.91
N ASN A 32 39.08 -16.46 2.58
CA ASN A 32 40.52 -16.50 2.33
C ASN A 32 40.73 -17.12 0.94
N GLU A 33 41.07 -16.36 -0.11
CA GLU A 33 41.97 -16.85 -1.20
C GLU A 33 42.50 -15.74 -2.15
N LYS A 34 43.60 -15.10 -1.74
CA LYS A 34 44.83 -14.88 -2.55
C LYS A 34 44.76 -14.51 -4.07
N LYS A 35 45.23 -13.27 -4.34
CA LYS A 35 46.30 -12.88 -5.33
C LYS A 35 46.01 -12.82 -6.85
N LYS A 36 46.87 -12.01 -7.52
CA LYS A 36 47.15 -11.89 -9.00
C LYS A 36 46.04 -11.18 -9.80
N LYS A 37 46.31 -10.46 -10.89
CA LYS A 37 47.55 -9.97 -11.57
C LYS A 37 47.15 -8.63 -12.26
N LYS A 38 47.80 -7.49 -12.01
CA LYS A 38 49.05 -7.00 -12.65
C LYS A 38 48.90 -6.59 -14.13
N ARG A 39 49.08 -5.28 -14.38
CA ARG A 39 49.38 -4.57 -15.67
C ARG A 39 48.23 -4.44 -16.69
N LYS A 40 48.25 -3.49 -17.65
CA LYS A 40 48.82 -2.11 -17.78
C LYS A 40 48.51 -1.64 -19.23
N ARG A 41 48.58 -0.32 -19.50
CA ARG A 41 48.68 0.34 -20.83
C ARG A 41 47.35 0.42 -21.60
N GLU A 42 46.98 1.55 -22.24
CA GLU A 42 47.68 2.33 -23.30
C GLU A 42 47.75 1.47 -24.58
N GLU A 43 47.31 1.89 -25.79
CA GLU A 43 46.91 3.21 -26.36
C GLU A 43 45.80 3.05 -27.44
N GLU A 44 45.15 4.16 -27.86
CA GLU A 44 44.74 4.59 -29.24
C GLU A 44 44.02 3.59 -30.19
N GLU A 45 43.49 3.88 -31.40
CA GLU A 45 43.22 5.03 -32.31
C GLU A 45 41.99 4.54 -33.18
N GLU A 46 41.17 5.27 -33.95
CA GLU A 46 40.75 6.67 -34.16
C GLU A 46 39.56 6.61 -35.20
N ASN A 47 39.05 7.77 -35.67
CA ASN A 47 38.37 8.00 -36.97
C ASN A 47 36.92 7.43 -37.15
N ASN A 48 36.02 8.04 -37.95
CA ASN A 48 35.84 9.43 -38.41
C ASN A 48 34.46 9.54 -39.12
N SER A 49 33.87 10.75 -39.18
CA SER A 49 33.02 11.22 -40.30
C SER A 49 31.65 10.52 -40.57
N ASN A 50 30.64 11.17 -41.15
CA ASN A 50 30.40 12.61 -41.33
C ASN A 50 28.89 12.90 -41.50
N ASN A 51 28.56 14.20 -41.48
CA ASN A 51 27.49 14.96 -42.13
C ASN A 51 26.62 14.23 -43.22
N ASN A 52 25.38 14.65 -43.54
CA ASN A 52 24.95 16.05 -43.62
C ASN A 52 23.41 16.30 -43.76
N SER A 53 22.98 17.49 -43.33
CA SER A 53 22.04 18.42 -44.01
C SER A 53 20.53 18.12 -44.25
N ASN A 54 19.75 19.16 -43.87
CA ASN A 54 18.74 19.88 -44.66
C ASN A 54 17.28 19.38 -44.78
N ASN A 55 16.28 20.26 -44.94
CA ASN A 55 16.05 21.62 -44.37
C ASN A 55 14.62 22.13 -44.68
N ASN A 56 14.28 23.31 -44.13
CA ASN A 56 13.12 24.19 -44.42
C ASN A 56 11.75 23.69 -43.88
N ASN A 57 10.93 24.49 -43.18
CA ASN A 57 10.46 25.89 -43.32
C ASN A 57 9.46 26.12 -44.47
N LEU A 58 8.25 26.62 -44.15
CA LEU A 58 7.99 28.08 -44.26
C LEU A 58 6.75 28.54 -43.43
N LEU A 59 6.64 29.86 -43.28
CA LEU A 59 5.71 30.64 -42.43
C LEU A 59 4.24 30.57 -42.88
N ASN A 60 3.33 31.02 -42.00
CA ASN A 60 2.57 32.24 -42.33
C ASN A 60 2.23 33.08 -41.08
N ASP A 61 2.05 34.40 -41.28
CA ASP A 61 1.68 35.39 -40.26
C ASP A 61 0.12 35.49 -40.09
N LYS A 62 -0.56 36.41 -39.37
CA LYS A 62 -0.23 37.73 -38.76
C LYS A 62 -1.31 38.22 -37.77
N ALA A 63 -0.91 38.97 -36.74
CA ALA A 63 -1.68 39.98 -35.94
C ALA A 63 -3.01 39.59 -35.22
N GLY A 64 -3.36 40.16 -34.05
CA GLY A 64 -2.59 41.03 -33.15
C GLY A 64 -3.39 41.71 -32.02
N ALA A 65 -2.65 42.31 -31.07
CA ALA A 65 -3.02 43.41 -30.15
C ALA A 65 -4.01 43.24 -28.94
N GLN A 66 -3.39 43.20 -27.74
CA GLN A 66 -3.73 43.95 -26.49
C GLN A 66 -4.93 43.56 -25.58
N GLY A 67 -4.72 43.75 -24.26
CA GLY A 67 -5.74 43.73 -23.18
C GLY A 67 -5.71 42.47 -22.30
N LYS A 68 -4.74 42.29 -21.39
CA LYS A 68 -4.68 42.78 -19.99
C LYS A 68 -5.49 41.98 -18.95
N ASP A 69 -4.87 41.82 -17.79
CA ASP A 69 -5.42 41.57 -16.44
C ASP A 69 -6.19 40.24 -16.19
N ASN A 70 -5.45 39.19 -15.78
CA ASN A 70 -5.57 38.62 -14.42
C ASN A 70 -4.52 37.52 -14.13
N VAL A 71 -3.96 37.50 -12.92
CA VAL A 71 -2.92 36.54 -12.49
C VAL A 71 -3.55 35.31 -11.83
N ALA A 72 -3.89 34.30 -12.63
CA ALA A 72 -4.43 33.02 -12.15
C ALA A 72 -3.34 32.00 -11.78
N HIS A 73 -2.35 32.39 -10.98
CA HIS A 73 -1.24 31.51 -10.57
C HIS A 73 -1.59 30.64 -9.35
N ALA A 74 -2.46 29.65 -9.56
CA ALA A 74 -2.75 28.59 -8.59
C ALA A 74 -2.91 27.25 -9.33
N ALA A 75 -1.82 26.49 -9.45
CA ALA A 75 -1.81 25.25 -10.21
C ALA A 75 -2.43 24.07 -9.43
N SER A 76 -3.37 23.38 -10.06
CA SER A 76 -3.67 21.94 -9.89
C SER A 76 -3.66 21.35 -8.47
N SER A 77 -4.34 21.98 -7.51
CA SER A 77 -4.56 21.42 -6.18
C SER A 77 -5.65 20.33 -6.18
N SER A 78 -5.21 19.08 -6.38
CA SER A 78 -5.88 17.83 -5.95
C SER A 78 -7.39 17.69 -6.23
N SER A 79 -7.76 17.06 -7.34
CA SER A 79 -9.15 16.67 -7.68
C SER A 79 -9.68 15.46 -6.86
N THR A 80 -9.51 15.48 -5.54
CA THR A 80 -9.93 14.39 -4.62
C THR A 80 -11.43 14.44 -4.27
N SER A 81 -12.09 15.58 -4.47
CA SER A 81 -13.51 15.78 -4.12
C SER A 81 -14.46 14.84 -4.88
N GLY A 82 -14.19 14.55 -6.15
CA GLY A 82 -14.98 13.61 -6.96
C GLY A 82 -14.83 12.13 -6.56
N GLN A 83 -13.74 11.79 -5.85
CA GLN A 83 -13.46 10.41 -5.43
C GLN A 83 -14.05 10.08 -4.05
N LEU A 84 -14.26 11.08 -3.19
CA LEU A 84 -14.93 10.93 -1.89
C LEU A 84 -16.33 10.28 -1.99
N PRO A 85 -17.27 10.72 -2.85
CA PRO A 85 -18.59 10.10 -2.95
C PRO A 85 -18.54 8.67 -3.51
N ALA A 86 -17.58 8.35 -4.39
CA ALA A 86 -17.37 6.98 -4.85
C ALA A 86 -16.87 6.07 -3.72
N VAL A 87 -15.94 6.55 -2.89
CA VAL A 87 -15.38 5.81 -1.75
C VAL A 87 -16.36 5.69 -0.58
N SER A 88 -17.27 6.66 -0.37
CA SER A 88 -18.36 6.50 0.60
C SER A 88 -19.44 5.53 0.10
N ALA A 89 -19.82 5.61 -1.18
CA ALA A 89 -20.76 4.67 -1.80
C ALA A 89 -20.24 3.22 -1.79
N PHE A 90 -18.94 3.01 -2.07
CA PHE A 90 -18.31 1.69 -2.00
C PHE A 90 -18.37 1.10 -0.58
N ILE A 91 -18.04 1.87 0.45
CA ILE A 91 -18.14 1.38 1.85
C ILE A 91 -19.60 1.19 2.29
N ALA A 92 -20.52 2.03 1.82
CA ALA A 92 -21.95 1.82 2.04
C ALA A 92 -22.45 0.51 1.40
N HIS A 93 -21.96 0.16 0.20
CA HIS A 93 -22.21 -1.13 -0.43
C HIS A 93 -21.63 -2.28 0.41
N LEU A 94 -20.36 -2.22 0.83
CA LEU A 94 -19.77 -3.28 1.67
C LEU A 94 -20.54 -3.49 3.00
N ARG A 95 -21.07 -2.43 3.63
CA ARG A 95 -21.93 -2.55 4.82
C ARG A 95 -23.34 -3.09 4.56
N ALA A 96 -23.82 -3.03 3.31
CA ALA A 96 -25.13 -3.55 2.92
C ALA A 96 -25.10 -5.02 2.48
N LEU A 97 -23.93 -5.58 2.20
CA LEU A 97 -23.75 -7.00 1.90
C LEU A 97 -23.92 -7.86 3.17
N SER A 98 -24.50 -9.05 3.01
CA SER A 98 -24.36 -10.11 4.01
C SER A 98 -22.92 -10.65 4.02
N THR A 99 -22.51 -11.30 5.11
CA THR A 99 -21.18 -11.94 5.22
C THR A 99 -20.85 -12.84 4.04
N ASN A 100 -21.83 -13.63 3.60
CA ASN A 100 -21.67 -14.56 2.48
C ASN A 100 -21.56 -13.84 1.13
N ALA A 101 -22.26 -12.73 0.95
CA ALA A 101 -22.15 -11.91 -0.26
C ALA A 101 -20.82 -11.13 -0.30
N LEU A 102 -20.35 -10.63 0.85
CA LEU A 102 -19.03 -10.00 0.98
C LEU A 102 -17.90 -10.98 0.63
N ASP A 103 -17.92 -12.21 1.16
CA ASP A 103 -16.94 -13.25 0.83
C ASP A 103 -17.05 -13.74 -0.63
N ALA A 104 -18.22 -13.61 -1.28
CA ALA A 104 -18.37 -13.83 -2.73
C ALA A 104 -17.75 -12.69 -3.56
N GLU A 105 -17.99 -11.42 -3.21
CA GLU A 105 -17.36 -10.27 -3.84
C GLU A 105 -15.82 -10.29 -3.66
N LEU A 106 -15.32 -10.66 -2.49
CA LEU A 106 -13.87 -10.78 -2.24
C LEU A 106 -13.23 -11.94 -3.03
N ARG A 107 -13.96 -13.02 -3.34
CA ARG A 107 -13.51 -14.03 -4.33
C ARG A 107 -13.42 -13.49 -5.75
N ALA A 108 -14.32 -12.58 -6.15
CA ALA A 108 -14.28 -11.96 -7.47
C ALA A 108 -13.10 -11.00 -7.67
N LEU A 109 -12.29 -10.77 -6.61
CA LEU A 109 -11.06 -10.00 -6.63
C LEU A 109 -9.78 -10.87 -6.56
N ASP A 110 -9.89 -12.20 -6.71
CA ASP A 110 -8.73 -13.10 -6.73
C ASP A 110 -7.87 -12.90 -7.99
N ILE A 111 -6.64 -12.39 -7.81
CA ILE A 111 -5.70 -12.08 -8.89
C ILE A 111 -5.17 -13.38 -9.51
N LEU A 112 -5.52 -13.64 -10.77
CA LEU A 112 -5.01 -14.77 -11.52
C LEU A 112 -3.74 -14.38 -12.29
N LEU A 113 -2.57 -14.74 -11.75
CA LEU A 113 -1.26 -14.53 -12.38
C LEU A 113 -1.14 -15.23 -13.74
N GLY A 114 -0.42 -14.59 -14.67
CA GLY A 114 -0.28 -15.04 -16.06
C GLY A 114 -1.55 -14.86 -16.92
N SER A 115 -2.64 -14.32 -16.36
CA SER A 115 -3.87 -14.07 -17.11
C SER A 115 -3.82 -12.77 -17.91
N LYS A 116 -4.64 -12.67 -18.96
CA LYS A 116 -4.81 -11.43 -19.74
C LYS A 116 -5.42 -10.27 -18.92
N SER A 117 -5.93 -10.54 -17.72
CA SER A 117 -6.57 -9.57 -16.83
C SER A 117 -5.68 -9.13 -15.67
N GLU A 118 -4.55 -9.81 -15.41
CA GLU A 118 -3.67 -9.58 -14.25
C GLU A 118 -3.36 -8.09 -14.03
N ALA A 119 -2.91 -7.38 -15.07
CA ALA A 119 -2.58 -5.95 -14.97
C ALA A 119 -3.79 -5.03 -14.72
N ALA A 120 -5.03 -5.49 -14.91
CA ALA A 120 -6.24 -4.80 -14.47
C ALA A 120 -6.58 -5.16 -13.01
N ASP A 121 -6.47 -6.43 -12.64
CA ASP A 121 -6.84 -6.93 -11.31
C ASP A 121 -5.86 -6.49 -10.22
N VAL A 122 -4.55 -6.45 -10.53
CA VAL A 122 -3.53 -5.79 -9.70
C VAL A 122 -3.89 -4.32 -9.46
N ARG A 123 -4.40 -3.58 -10.46
CA ARG A 123 -4.83 -2.18 -10.28
C ARG A 123 -6.12 -2.05 -9.46
N LYS A 124 -7.08 -2.97 -9.59
CA LYS A 124 -8.26 -3.04 -8.70
C LYS A 124 -7.83 -3.25 -7.25
N MET A 125 -6.98 -4.25 -7.00
CA MET A 125 -6.47 -4.59 -5.66
C MET A 125 -5.63 -3.45 -5.06
N ALA A 126 -4.76 -2.84 -5.86
CA ALA A 126 -3.98 -1.66 -5.46
C ALA A 126 -4.88 -0.50 -5.00
N THR A 127 -5.96 -0.23 -5.75
CA THR A 127 -6.95 0.81 -5.41
C THR A 127 -7.73 0.45 -4.14
N LEU A 128 -8.11 -0.82 -3.98
CA LEU A 128 -8.80 -1.30 -2.78
C LEU A 128 -7.92 -1.19 -1.53
N LEU A 129 -6.64 -1.56 -1.61
CA LEU A 129 -5.67 -1.41 -0.52
C LEU A 129 -5.47 0.06 -0.13
N ASP A 130 -5.46 1.00 -1.09
CA ASP A 130 -5.39 2.44 -0.79
C ASP A 130 -6.65 2.92 -0.05
N VAL A 131 -7.84 2.47 -0.47
CA VAL A 131 -9.13 2.81 0.17
C VAL A 131 -9.21 2.25 1.59
N LEU A 132 -8.82 0.99 1.80
CA LEU A 132 -8.81 0.35 3.11
C LEU A 132 -7.76 0.97 4.04
N ASN A 133 -6.56 1.26 3.53
CA ASN A 133 -5.54 2.04 4.26
C ASN A 133 -6.07 3.39 4.71
N ARG A 134 -6.76 4.12 3.80
CA ARG A 134 -7.37 5.42 4.11
C ARG A 134 -8.34 5.31 5.28
N ARG A 135 -9.24 4.32 5.28
CA ARG A 135 -10.18 4.07 6.39
C ARG A 135 -9.48 3.82 7.72
N VAL A 136 -8.47 2.95 7.73
CA VAL A 136 -7.61 2.71 8.90
C VAL A 136 -6.96 4.00 9.40
N THR A 137 -6.42 4.85 8.52
CA THR A 137 -5.78 6.13 8.93
C THR A 137 -6.77 7.21 9.37
N GLU A 138 -7.99 7.23 8.82
CA GLU A 138 -9.06 8.14 9.22
C GLU A 138 -9.75 7.73 10.52
N GLY A 139 -9.54 6.48 10.99
CA GLY A 139 -10.28 5.90 12.11
C GLY A 139 -11.76 5.64 11.81
N SER A 140 -12.19 5.78 10.54
CA SER A 140 -13.56 5.51 10.10
C SER A 140 -13.65 4.09 9.54
N ASP A 141 -14.67 3.34 9.94
CA ASP A 141 -14.87 1.95 9.52
C ASP A 141 -13.66 1.03 9.80
N PHE A 142 -12.90 1.29 10.86
CA PHE A 142 -11.67 0.56 11.19
C PHE A 142 -11.86 -0.96 11.26
N GLU A 143 -12.92 -1.43 11.92
CA GLU A 143 -13.22 -2.87 12.07
C GLU A 143 -13.48 -3.53 10.71
N LEU A 144 -14.33 -2.92 9.88
CA LEU A 144 -14.62 -3.39 8.51
C LEU A 144 -13.36 -3.37 7.65
N ALA A 145 -12.58 -2.30 7.71
CA ALA A 145 -11.36 -2.16 6.92
C ALA A 145 -10.31 -3.21 7.33
N ALA A 146 -10.07 -3.39 8.64
CA ALA A 146 -9.16 -4.38 9.18
C ALA A 146 -9.61 -5.82 8.86
N ALA A 147 -10.90 -6.11 8.96
CA ALA A 147 -11.46 -7.42 8.61
C ALA A 147 -11.29 -7.73 7.11
N VAL A 148 -11.63 -6.79 6.22
CA VAL A 148 -11.44 -6.97 4.77
C VAL A 148 -9.96 -7.10 4.41
N ILE A 149 -9.05 -6.32 5.03
CA ILE A 149 -7.60 -6.50 4.85
C ILE A 149 -7.17 -7.90 5.30
N GLY A 150 -7.65 -8.38 6.44
CA GLY A 150 -7.35 -9.72 6.95
C GLY A 150 -7.76 -10.81 5.95
N VAL A 151 -9.01 -10.77 5.48
CA VAL A 151 -9.55 -11.73 4.51
C VAL A 151 -8.80 -11.68 3.17
N LEU A 152 -8.38 -10.50 2.69
CA LEU A 152 -7.55 -10.38 1.49
C LEU A 152 -6.16 -11.00 1.66
N VAL A 153 -5.52 -10.80 2.82
CA VAL A 153 -4.19 -11.37 3.12
C VAL A 153 -4.25 -12.88 3.35
N GLU A 154 -5.31 -13.38 3.99
CA GLU A 154 -5.55 -14.82 4.17
C GLU A 154 -5.74 -15.55 2.82
N ARG A 155 -6.45 -14.91 1.88
CA ARG A 155 -6.79 -15.51 0.58
C ARG A 155 -5.70 -15.37 -0.49
N GLN A 156 -4.98 -14.24 -0.50
CA GLN A 156 -4.06 -13.87 -1.58
C GLN A 156 -2.66 -13.45 -1.09
N GLY A 157 -2.31 -13.69 0.17
CA GLY A 157 -1.09 -13.16 0.80
C GLY A 157 0.21 -13.45 0.04
N GLU A 158 0.31 -14.61 -0.61
CA GLU A 158 1.43 -14.99 -1.49
C GLU A 158 1.50 -14.06 -2.72
N VAL A 159 0.43 -13.98 -3.51
CA VAL A 159 0.33 -13.12 -4.71
C VAL A 159 0.52 -11.63 -4.37
N LEU A 160 -0.04 -11.16 -3.25
CA LEU A 160 0.15 -9.80 -2.74
C LEU A 160 1.62 -9.50 -2.40
N MET A 161 2.40 -10.52 -2.02
CA MET A 161 3.82 -10.40 -1.70
C MET A 161 4.73 -10.62 -2.90
N GLU A 162 4.33 -11.40 -3.90
CA GLU A 162 5.05 -11.52 -5.18
C GLU A 162 5.00 -10.21 -5.97
N VAL A 163 3.81 -9.64 -6.18
CA VAL A 163 3.62 -8.43 -7.01
C VAL A 163 4.28 -7.21 -6.34
N PRO A 164 5.32 -6.57 -6.94
CA PRO A 164 6.08 -5.51 -6.28
C PRO A 164 5.29 -4.23 -5.95
N GLU A 165 4.19 -3.96 -6.67
CA GLU A 165 3.30 -2.83 -6.37
C GLU A 165 2.43 -3.10 -5.14
N LEU A 166 1.79 -4.27 -5.08
CA LEU A 166 0.89 -4.66 -3.99
C LEU A 166 1.65 -4.83 -2.68
N ARG A 167 2.83 -5.46 -2.72
CA ARG A 167 3.75 -5.56 -1.57
C ARG A 167 4.13 -4.20 -0.97
N LYS A 168 4.33 -3.17 -1.80
CA LYS A 168 4.58 -1.79 -1.31
C LYS A 168 3.35 -1.21 -0.60
N LYS A 169 2.16 -1.35 -1.19
CA LYS A 169 0.89 -0.88 -0.61
C LYS A 169 0.56 -1.62 0.69
N LEU A 170 0.64 -2.95 0.69
CA LEU A 170 0.46 -3.79 1.88
C LEU A 170 1.45 -3.46 3.01
N THR A 171 2.69 -3.09 2.68
CA THR A 171 3.67 -2.60 3.68
C THR A 171 3.25 -1.28 4.33
N VAL A 172 2.56 -0.39 3.60
CA VAL A 172 1.98 0.84 4.18
C VAL A 172 0.75 0.51 5.01
N VAL A 173 -0.18 -0.30 4.48
CA VAL A 173 -1.38 -0.79 5.18
C VAL A 173 -1.01 -1.41 6.54
N ARG A 174 0.02 -2.28 6.59
CA ARG A 174 0.48 -2.93 7.82
C ARG A 174 1.00 -1.92 8.85
N LYS A 175 1.69 -0.85 8.42
CA LYS A 175 2.14 0.22 9.33
C LYS A 175 0.96 1.02 9.89
N SER A 176 -0.03 1.34 9.05
CA SER A 176 -1.25 2.03 9.48
C SER A 176 -2.06 1.19 10.46
N LEU A 177 -2.24 -0.11 10.20
CA LEU A 177 -2.90 -1.04 11.10
C LEU A 177 -2.15 -1.17 12.44
N ALA A 178 -0.84 -1.35 12.43
CA ALA A 178 -0.05 -1.45 13.66
C ALA A 178 -0.15 -0.18 14.52
N ALA A 179 -0.10 1.01 13.91
CA ALA A 179 -0.25 2.28 14.60
C ALA A 179 -1.69 2.50 15.14
N ALA A 180 -2.71 2.02 14.44
CA ALA A 180 -4.10 2.06 14.91
C ALA A 180 -4.35 1.09 16.07
N TRP A 181 -3.85 -0.15 15.97
CA TRP A 181 -3.95 -1.15 17.04
C TRP A 181 -3.22 -0.73 18.31
N ALA A 182 -2.00 -0.18 18.21
CA ALA A 182 -1.26 0.32 19.37
C ALA A 182 -2.05 1.40 20.13
N ARG A 183 -2.63 2.38 19.41
CA ARG A 183 -3.49 3.43 20.02
C ARG A 183 -4.76 2.90 20.66
N LEU A 184 -5.30 1.78 20.17
CA LEU A 184 -6.48 1.12 20.75
C LEU A 184 -6.09 0.31 21.99
N ASP A 185 -4.96 -0.40 21.96
CA ASP A 185 -4.43 -1.15 23.11
C ASP A 185 -4.05 -0.21 24.27
N ASP A 186 -3.37 0.91 23.99
CA ASP A 186 -3.11 1.98 24.96
C ASP A 186 -4.41 2.45 25.64
N LEU A 187 -5.47 2.70 24.86
CA LEU A 187 -6.76 3.17 25.40
C LEU A 187 -7.44 2.10 26.25
N LEU A 188 -7.50 0.85 25.78
CA LEU A 188 -8.10 -0.27 26.50
C LEU A 188 -7.33 -0.59 27.78
N GLN A 189 -6.01 -0.53 27.76
CA GLN A 189 -5.16 -0.77 28.93
C GLN A 189 -5.31 0.35 29.96
N ASN A 190 -5.43 1.62 29.55
CA ASN A 190 -5.75 2.73 30.46
C ASN A 190 -7.12 2.54 31.13
N VAL A 191 -8.17 2.21 30.36
CA VAL A 191 -9.52 1.92 30.90
C VAL A 191 -9.47 0.74 31.87
N ARG A 192 -8.76 -0.34 31.51
CA ARG A 192 -8.56 -1.53 32.36
C ARG A 192 -7.89 -1.17 33.69
N CYS A 193 -6.82 -0.38 33.68
CA CYS A 193 -6.15 0.10 34.90
C CYS A 193 -7.10 0.93 35.79
N MET A 194 -7.87 1.85 35.21
CA MET A 194 -8.83 2.65 35.97
C MET A 194 -9.96 1.79 36.56
N THR A 195 -10.52 0.86 35.78
CA THR A 195 -11.60 -0.03 36.28
C THR A 195 -11.13 -0.98 37.38
N ALA A 196 -9.89 -1.47 37.32
CA ALA A 196 -9.29 -2.25 38.41
C ALA A 196 -9.15 -1.40 39.68
N PHE A 197 -8.54 -0.20 39.57
CA PHE A 197 -8.39 0.72 40.69
C PHE A 197 -9.73 1.10 41.35
N PHE A 198 -10.78 1.35 40.57
CA PHE A 198 -12.11 1.63 41.12
C PHE A 198 -12.80 0.41 41.75
N ALA A 199 -12.46 -0.82 41.34
CA ALA A 199 -12.94 -2.04 42.00
C ALA A 199 -12.23 -2.26 43.34
N ASP A 200 -10.92 -2.04 43.39
CA ASP A 200 -10.10 -2.16 44.62
C ASP A 200 -10.49 -1.12 45.69
N LEU A 201 -11.10 0.01 45.30
CA LEU A 201 -11.66 1.02 46.21
C LEU A 201 -13.07 0.69 46.75
N GLN A 202 -13.67 -0.44 46.36
CA GLN A 202 -15.02 -0.86 46.75
C GLN A 202 -15.05 -2.17 47.58
N GLY A 203 -13.89 -2.72 47.93
CA GLY A 203 -13.72 -3.93 48.76
C GLY A 203 -13.17 -3.65 50.15
#